data_AF-A0ABD1C249-F1
#
_entry.id   AF-A0ABD1C249-F1
#
_cell.length_a   1.000
_cell.length_b   1.000
_cell.length_c   1.000
_cell.angle_alpha   90.00
_cell.angle_beta   90.00
_cell.angle_gamma   90.00
#
_symmetry.space_group_name_H-M   'P 1'
#
loop_
_entity.id
_entity.type
_entity.pdbx_description
1 polymer ?
#
loop_
_entity_poly.entity_id
_entity_poly.type
_entity_poly.pdbx_seq_one_letter_code
_entity_poly.pdbx_strand_id
1 'polypeptide(L)'
;MVFAFEKFCNYLVGSKVIVHTDHSTLKYLMQKKDAKPRLLRWILLLKEFDIEVKDKKGVENGGADHLSRIIVDNEVPIDYFLPEENIYLVETSLQGNRCADFWNSSLLNDGVI
;
A
#
# COMPACT_ATOMS: atom_id res chain seq x y z
N MET A 1 4.93 -2.01 -2.38
CA MET A 1 4.61 -0.83 -1.54
C MET A 1 3.16 -0.41 -1.64
N VAL A 2 2.65 -0.03 -2.83
CA VAL A 2 1.22 0.32 -3.01
C VAL A 2 0.30 -0.78 -2.47
N PHE A 3 0.59 -2.05 -2.81
CA PHE A 3 -0.11 -3.22 -2.25
C PHE A 3 -0.09 -3.30 -0.72
N ALA A 4 1.02 -2.93 -0.07
CA ALA A 4 1.10 -2.94 1.39
C ALA A 4 0.22 -1.84 2.00
N PHE A 5 0.17 -0.65 1.39
CA PHE A 5 -0.70 0.42 1.84
C PHE A 5 -2.18 0.10 1.66
N GLU A 6 -2.53 -0.55 0.55
CA GLU A 6 -3.89 -1.06 0.32
C GLU A 6 -4.27 -2.08 1.39
N LYS A 7 -3.38 -3.05 1.64
CA LYS A 7 -3.62 -4.12 2.62
C LYS A 7 -3.74 -3.61 4.06
N PHE A 8 -2.86 -2.69 4.46
CA PHE A 8 -2.82 -2.16 5.80
C PHE A 8 -3.62 -0.86 5.96
N CYS A 9 -4.44 -0.49 4.96
CA CYS A 9 -5.09 0.81 4.94
C CYS A 9 -5.86 1.12 6.24
N ASN A 10 -6.64 0.16 6.72
CA ASN A 10 -7.45 0.32 7.94
C ASN A 10 -6.59 0.60 9.20
N TYR A 11 -5.33 0.19 9.21
CA TYR A 11 -4.39 0.46 10.30
C TYR A 11 -3.60 1.76 10.11
N LEU A 12 -3.49 2.23 8.87
CA LEU A 12 -2.65 3.37 8.50
C LEU A 12 -3.44 4.68 8.36
N VAL A 13 -4.73 4.61 8.05
CA VAL A 13 -5.60 5.79 7.92
C VAL A 13 -5.62 6.58 9.23
N GLY A 14 -5.40 7.89 9.12
CA GLY A 14 -5.43 8.82 10.26
C GLY A 14 -4.19 8.78 11.17
N SER A 15 -3.21 7.93 10.88
CA SER A 15 -1.95 7.83 11.63
C SER A 15 -0.76 8.30 10.81
N LYS A 16 0.27 8.84 11.47
CA LYS A 16 1.54 9.17 10.81
C LYS A 16 2.36 7.90 10.59
N VAL A 17 2.69 7.62 9.33
CA VAL A 17 3.37 6.38 8.92
C VAL A 17 4.79 6.68 8.49
N ILE A 18 5.78 6.00 9.08
CA ILE A 18 7.19 6.11 8.65
C ILE A 18 7.57 4.88 7.84
N VAL A 19 7.81 5.06 6.54
CA VAL A 19 8.22 3.97 5.64
C VAL A 19 9.73 3.99 5.49
N HIS A 20 10.37 2.90 5.92
CA HIS A 20 11.77 2.65 5.64
C HIS A 20 11.88 1.86 4.33
N THR A 21 12.54 2.44 3.33
CA THR A 21 12.71 1.82 2.02
C THR A 21 14.15 2.01 1.56
N ASP A 22 14.70 1.04 0.85
CA ASP A 22 15.98 1.17 0.15
C ASP A 22 15.84 1.78 -1.26
N HIS A 23 14.60 2.13 -1.64
CA HIS A 23 14.27 2.67 -2.94
C HIS A 23 14.05 4.19 -2.90
N SER A 24 15.15 4.94 -2.99
CA SER A 24 15.17 6.40 -2.98
C SER A 24 14.37 7.06 -4.09
N THR A 25 14.16 6.36 -5.22
CA THR A 25 13.30 6.81 -6.32
C THR A 25 11.88 7.10 -5.86
N LEU A 26 11.38 6.46 -4.79
CA LEU A 26 10.04 6.74 -4.28
C LEU A 26 9.93 8.17 -3.74
N LYS A 27 10.95 8.63 -3.01
CA LYS A 27 10.98 9.99 -2.47
C LYS A 27 10.93 11.02 -3.61
N TYR A 28 11.68 10.75 -4.69
CA TYR A 28 11.65 11.58 -5.90
C TYR A 28 10.31 11.49 -6.63
N LEU A 29 9.70 10.31 -6.68
CA LEU A 29 8.41 10.10 -7.32
C LEU A 29 7.30 10.93 -6.67
N MET A 30 7.27 10.98 -5.33
CA MET A 30 6.28 11.74 -4.57
C MET A 30 6.41 13.27 -4.73
N GLN A 31 7.57 13.75 -5.17
CA GLN A 31 7.85 15.17 -5.39
C GLN A 31 7.67 15.60 -6.85
N LYS A 32 7.61 14.65 -7.79
CA LYS A 32 7.56 14.93 -9.21
C LYS A 32 6.15 15.31 -9.64
N LYS A 33 5.99 16.51 -10.21
CA LYS A 33 4.70 17.01 -10.73
C LYS A 33 4.28 16.36 -12.05
N ASP A 34 5.24 16.05 -12.92
CA ASP A 34 4.99 15.47 -14.25
C ASP A 34 5.36 13.98 -14.28
N ALA A 35 4.47 13.15 -13.75
CA ALA A 35 4.59 11.70 -13.76
C ALA A 35 3.67 11.07 -14.81
N LYS A 36 4.03 9.88 -15.30
CA LYS A 36 3.14 9.09 -16.16
C LYS A 36 1.80 8.84 -15.44
N PRO A 37 0.65 8.77 -16.14
CA PRO A 37 -0.67 8.65 -15.51
C PRO A 37 -0.78 7.54 -14.46
N ARG A 38 -0.19 6.37 -14.73
CA ARG A 38 -0.13 5.25 -13.78
C ARG A 38 0.62 5.58 -12.48
N LEU A 39 1.72 6.33 -12.59
CA LEU A 39 2.51 6.75 -11.44
C LEU A 39 1.81 7.87 -10.66
N LEU A 40 1.16 8.81 -11.37
CA LEU A 40 0.39 9.88 -10.75
C LEU A 40 -0.74 9.31 -9.88
N ARG A 41 -1.41 8.26 -10.37
CA ARG A 41 -2.42 7.54 -9.59
C ARG A 41 -1.87 6.96 -8.29
N TRP A 42 -0.69 6.32 -8.33
CA TRP A 42 -0.04 5.84 -7.12
C TRP A 42 0.37 6.97 -6.17
N ILE A 43 0.84 8.10 -6.70
CA ILE A 43 1.16 9.28 -5.89
C ILE A 43 -0.09 9.80 -5.18
N LEU A 44 -1.23 9.90 -5.88
CA LEU A 44 -2.50 10.35 -5.30
C LEU A 44 -2.98 9.41 -4.20
N LEU A 45 -2.86 8.10 -4.39
CA LEU A 45 -3.20 7.11 -3.36
C LEU A 45 -2.30 7.25 -2.14
N LEU A 46 -0.99 7.40 -2.34
CA LEU A 46 -0.04 7.58 -1.25
C LEU A 46 -0.17 8.94 -0.55
N LYS A 47 -0.76 9.95 -1.22
CA LYS A 47 -1.04 11.28 -0.66
C LYS A 47 -2.19 11.28 0.35
N GLU A 48 -3.06 10.27 0.34
CA GLU A 48 -4.13 10.13 1.32
C GLU A 48 -3.59 9.85 2.73
N PHE A 49 -2.39 9.28 2.83
CA PHE A 49 -1.72 8.95 4.08
C PHE A 49 -0.64 9.99 4.44
N ASP A 50 -0.44 10.22 5.73
CA ASP A 50 0.68 11.03 6.24
C ASP A 50 1.96 10.18 6.28
N ILE A 51 2.58 10.00 5.11
CA ILE A 51 3.76 9.14 4.92
C ILE A 51 5.05 9.95 5.01
N GLU A 52 5.93 9.56 5.92
CA GLU A 52 7.32 9.99 5.99
C GLU A 52 8.23 8.88 5.43
N VAL A 53 8.83 9.13 4.26
CA VAL A 53 9.74 8.18 3.60
C VAL A 53 11.16 8.40 4.10
N LYS A 54 11.75 7.38 4.73
CA LYS A 54 13.15 7.35 5.14
C LYS A 54 13.91 6.34 4.29
N ASP A 55 14.96 6.83 3.62
CA ASP A 55 15.88 5.96 2.90
C ASP A 55 16.71 5.15 3.90
N LYS A 56 16.66 3.83 3.78
CA LYS A 56 17.46 2.89 4.55
C LYS A 56 18.36 2.14 3.60
N LYS A 57 19.66 1.99 3.92
CA LYS A 57 20.57 1.26 3.04
C LYS A 57 20.08 -0.19 2.91
N GLY A 58 20.07 -0.75 1.69
CA GLY A 58 19.58 -2.13 1.45
C GLY A 58 20.25 -3.18 2.35
N VAL A 59 21.52 -2.98 2.70
CA VAL A 59 22.27 -3.83 3.66
C VAL A 59 21.63 -3.87 5.05
N GLU A 60 21.03 -2.76 5.49
CA GLU A 60 20.31 -2.66 6.77
C GLU A 60 18.83 -3.06 6.63
N ASN A 61 18.35 -3.22 5.40
CA ASN A 61 17.00 -3.68 5.08
C ASN A 61 16.94 -5.21 4.83
N GLY A 62 17.90 -5.96 5.38
CA GLY A 62 18.08 -7.38 5.10
C GLY A 62 16.85 -8.25 5.40
N GLY A 63 16.06 -7.90 6.42
CA GLY A 63 14.82 -8.64 6.72
C GLY A 63 13.76 -8.51 5.62
N ALA A 64 13.50 -7.29 5.14
CA ALA A 64 12.55 -7.06 4.06
C ALA A 64 13.08 -7.59 2.71
N ASP A 65 14.38 -7.44 2.45
CA ASP A 65 15.02 -7.98 1.25
C ASP A 65 14.89 -9.51 1.21
N HIS A 66 15.20 -10.18 2.33
CA HIS A 66 15.06 -11.63 2.44
C HIS A 66 13.62 -12.09 2.21
N LEU A 67 12.64 -11.49 2.90
CA LEU A 67 11.23 -11.81 2.74
C LEU A 67 10.73 -11.57 1.31
N SER A 68 11.19 -10.51 0.66
CA SER A 68 10.77 -10.19 -0.72
C SER A 68 11.32 -11.15 -1.77
N ARG A 69 12.41 -11.86 -1.45
CA ARG A 69 13.08 -12.82 -2.34
C ARG A 69 12.66 -14.27 -2.11
N ILE A 70 11.89 -14.54 -1.05
CA ILE A 70 11.34 -15.87 -0.82
C ILE A 70 10.30 -16.15 -1.90
N ILE A 71 10.60 -17.13 -2.75
CA ILE A 71 9.68 -17.66 -3.75
C ILE A 71 8.80 -18.67 -3.03
N VAL A 72 7.51 -18.40 -2.97
CA VAL A 72 6.53 -19.33 -2.39
C VAL A 72 6.08 -20.28 -3.50
N ASP A 73 6.65 -21.48 -3.52
CA ASP A 73 6.37 -22.55 -4.51
C ASP A 73 5.04 -23.31 -4.27
N ASN A 74 4.12 -22.71 -3.52
CA ASN A 74 2.90 -23.40 -3.11
C ASN A 74 1.79 -23.17 -4.13
N GLU A 75 1.17 -24.25 -4.61
CA GLU A 75 -0.06 -24.25 -5.42
C GLU A 75 -1.28 -23.65 -4.67
N VAL A 76 -1.13 -23.39 -3.36
CA VAL A 76 -2.17 -22.82 -2.51
C VAL A 76 -2.02 -21.30 -2.48
N PRO A 77 -3.09 -20.54 -2.83
CA PRO A 77 -3.11 -19.10 -2.66
C PRO A 77 -2.77 -18.73 -1.22
N ILE A 78 -1.82 -17.81 -1.04
CA ILE A 78 -1.50 -17.27 0.28
C ILE A 78 -2.76 -16.57 0.79
N ASP A 79 -3.29 -17.04 1.92
CA ASP A 79 -4.38 -16.36 2.59
C ASP A 79 -3.84 -15.07 3.23
N TYR A 80 -4.13 -13.95 2.57
CA TYR A 80 -3.75 -12.64 3.07
C TYR A 80 -4.78 -12.11 4.08
N PHE A 81 -5.88 -12.80 4.37
CA PHE A 81 -6.95 -12.32 5.25
C PHE A 81 -6.41 -11.97 6.65
N LEU A 82 -6.70 -10.75 7.11
CA LEU A 82 -6.33 -10.34 8.47
C LEU A 82 -7.56 -10.51 9.37
N PRO A 83 -7.48 -11.22 10.51
CA PRO A 83 -8.64 -11.50 11.36
C PRO A 83 -9.38 -10.24 11.80
N GLU A 84 -8.65 -9.13 12.01
CA GLU A 84 -9.25 -7.86 12.43
C GLU A 84 -9.94 -7.11 11.28
N GLU A 85 -9.79 -7.50 10.01
CA GLU A 85 -10.57 -6.94 8.90
C GLU A 85 -12.08 -7.09 9.18
N ASN A 86 -12.51 -8.17 9.85
CA ASN A 86 -13.90 -8.36 10.27
C ASN A 86 -14.41 -7.34 11.29
N ILE A 87 -13.55 -6.83 12.17
CA ILE A 87 -13.95 -5.89 13.22
C ILE A 87 -14.28 -4.53 12.59
N TYR A 88 -13.45 -4.09 11.64
CA TYR A 88 -13.69 -2.89 10.85
C TYR A 88 -14.82 -3.07 9.82
N LEU A 89 -15.05 -4.29 9.31
CA LEU A 89 -16.18 -4.61 8.43
C LEU A 89 -17.54 -4.44 9.14
N VAL A 90 -17.62 -4.77 10.44
CA VAL A 90 -18.86 -4.60 11.23
C VAL A 90 -19.15 -3.12 11.49
N GLU A 91 -18.15 -2.30 11.84
CA GLU A 91 -18.33 -0.85 11.98
C GLU A 91 -18.69 -0.17 10.65
N THR A 92 -18.15 -0.67 9.54
CA THR A 92 -18.37 -0.08 8.21
C THR A 92 -19.70 -0.43 7.55
N SER A 93 -20.43 -1.41 8.10
CA SER A 93 -21.86 -1.59 7.78
C SER A 93 -22.72 -0.39 8.23
N LEU A 94 -22.23 0.43 9.17
CA LEU A 94 -22.87 1.66 9.64
C LEU A 94 -22.25 2.94 9.03
N GLN A 95 -21.00 2.89 8.56
CA GLN A 95 -20.34 3.93 7.76
C GLN A 95 -19.41 3.27 6.73
N GLY A 96 -19.81 3.21 5.46
CA GLY A 96 -19.14 2.46 4.38
C GLY A 96 -17.60 2.46 4.41
N ASN A 97 -16.99 1.37 3.95
CA ASN A 97 -15.54 1.14 3.93
C ASN A 97 -14.84 2.17 3.03
N ARG A 98 -14.61 3.39 3.52
CA ARG A 98 -14.04 4.49 2.72
C ARG A 98 -12.76 4.09 1.99
N CYS A 99 -11.92 3.26 2.58
CA CYS A 99 -10.72 2.78 1.91
C CYS A 99 -11.01 1.71 0.84
N ALA A 100 -11.75 0.65 1.14
CA ALA A 100 -12.10 -0.34 0.10
C ALA A 100 -12.93 0.30 -1.03
N ASP A 101 -13.85 1.21 -0.71
CA ASP A 101 -14.72 1.90 -1.66
C ASP A 101 -13.94 2.91 -2.53
N PHE A 102 -12.96 3.63 -1.95
CA PHE A 102 -12.07 4.51 -2.69
C PHE A 102 -11.15 3.74 -3.64
N TRP A 103 -10.55 2.64 -3.18
CA TRP A 103 -9.63 1.83 -3.99
C TRP A 103 -10.38 1.03 -5.06
N ASN A 104 -11.54 0.45 -4.75
CA ASN A 104 -12.38 -0.30 -5.70
C ASN A 104 -13.01 0.62 -6.77
N SER A 105 -13.50 1.82 -6.41
CA SER A 105 -14.08 2.76 -7.39
C SER A 105 -13.04 3.32 -8.37
N SER A 106 -11.79 3.44 -7.92
CA SER A 106 -10.68 3.82 -8.79
C SER A 106 -10.23 2.64 -9.67
N LEU A 107 -10.17 1.40 -9.15
CA LEU A 107 -9.57 0.23 -9.83
C LEU A 107 -10.50 -0.50 -10.82
N LEU A 108 -11.82 -0.41 -10.69
CA LEU A 108 -12.75 -1.21 -11.52
C LEU A 108 -13.29 -0.53 -12.78
N ASN A 109 -13.06 0.77 -13.00
CA ASN A 109 -13.71 1.47 -14.12
C ASN A 109 -12.93 1.53 -15.44
N ASP A 110 -11.69 1.05 -15.54
CA ASP A 110 -10.93 1.15 -16.81
C ASP A 110 -10.22 -0.16 -17.21
N GLY A 111 -10.93 -1.29 -17.11
CA GLY A 111 -10.61 -2.59 -17.72
C GLY A 111 -9.26 -2.77 -18.44
N VAL A 112 -8.15 -2.81 -17.70
CA VAL A 112 -6.83 -3.24 -18.16
C VAL A 112 -6.15 -4.05 -17.06
N ILE A 113 -6.56 -5.31 -16.98
CA ILE A 113 -5.68 -6.47 -16.73
C ILE A 113 -5.92 -7.41 -17.90
#